data_AF-A0AA38FFA0-F1
#
_entry.id   AF-A0AA38FFA0-F1
#
_cell.length_a   1.000
_cell.length_b   1.000
_cell.length_c   1.000
_cell.angle_alpha   90.00
_cell.angle_beta   90.00
_cell.angle_gamma   90.00
#
_symmetry.space_group_name_H-M   'P 1'
#
loop_
_entity.id
_entity.type
_entity.pdbx_description
1 polymer ?
#
loop_
_entity_poly.entity_id
_entity_poly.type
_entity_poly.pdbx_seq_one_letter_code
_entity_poly.pdbx_strand_id
1 'polypeptide(L)'
;DYYKVLEVDYDAADDKIRTNYLRLALKWHPDKHKEDDTATAKFQEINEAYTVLSDRVKRLDYDIMGNYDVQQYTLAEYLSRFKGMILTCNGLGIGNVPP
;
A
#
# COMPACT_ATOMS: atom_id res chain seq x y z
N ASP A 1 -6.63 -5.47 -0.10
CA ASP A 1 -5.31 -4.99 0.33
C ASP A 1 -5.16 -3.53 -0.10
N TYR A 2 -5.02 -2.61 0.86
CA TYR A 2 -5.00 -1.17 0.59
C TYR A 2 -3.79 -0.70 -0.21
N TYR A 3 -2.64 -1.36 -0.08
CA TYR A 3 -1.45 -1.02 -0.87
C TYR A 3 -1.67 -1.38 -2.34
N LYS A 4 -2.29 -2.53 -2.61
CA LYS A 4 -2.68 -2.92 -3.97
C LYS A 4 -3.75 -2.00 -4.56
N VAL A 5 -4.73 -1.57 -3.76
CA VAL A 5 -5.78 -0.64 -4.20
C VAL A 5 -5.19 0.71 -4.62
N LEU A 6 -4.19 1.21 -3.89
CA LEU A 6 -3.47 2.43 -4.25
C LEU A 6 -2.35 2.22 -5.26
N GLU A 7 -2.15 1.01 -5.77
CA GLU A 7 -1.07 0.66 -6.71
C GLU A 7 0.33 1.08 -6.19
N VAL A 8 0.59 0.85 -4.90
CA VAL A 8 1.84 1.17 -4.22
C VAL A 8 2.42 -0.04 -3.49
N ASP A 9 3.74 -0.04 -3.27
CA ASP A 9 4.44 -1.04 -2.47
C ASP A 9 4.19 -0.86 -0.96
N TYR A 10 4.37 -1.91 -0.18
CA TYR A 10 4.18 -1.87 1.28
C TYR A 10 5.18 -0.94 2.00
N ASP A 11 6.35 -0.72 1.40
CA ASP A 11 7.39 0.21 1.87
C ASP A 11 7.24 1.62 1.29
N ALA A 12 6.15 1.90 0.55
CA ALA A 12 5.95 3.20 -0.07
C ALA A 12 5.95 4.35 0.94
N ALA A 13 6.67 5.41 0.60
CA ALA A 13 6.67 6.68 1.32
C ALA A 13 5.30 7.37 1.23
N ASP A 14 5.00 8.21 2.23
CA ASP A 14 3.74 8.97 2.31
C ASP A 14 3.47 9.80 1.03
N ASP A 15 4.51 10.39 0.43
CA ASP A 15 4.42 11.12 -0.84
C ASP A 15 3.94 10.27 -2.01
N LYS A 16 4.39 9.01 -2.07
CA LYS A 16 4.01 8.03 -3.11
C LYS A 16 2.55 7.60 -2.94
N ILE A 17 2.11 7.40 -1.69
CA ILE A 17 0.73 7.08 -1.33
C ILE A 17 -0.20 8.22 -1.75
N ARG A 18 0.15 9.46 -1.40
CA ARG A 18 -0.62 10.66 -1.77
C ARG A 18 -0.69 10.86 -3.28
N THR A 19 0.45 10.71 -3.98
CA THR A 19 0.52 10.92 -5.43
C THR A 19 -0.35 9.91 -6.18
N ASN A 20 -0.30 8.64 -5.78
CA ASN A 20 -1.12 7.60 -6.42
C ASN A 20 -2.60 7.73 -6.09
N TYR A 21 -2.94 8.08 -4.84
CA TYR A 21 -4.31 8.42 -4.48
C TYR A 21 -4.88 9.51 -5.39
N LEU A 22 -4.15 10.62 -5.58
CA LEU A 22 -4.62 11.71 -6.43
C LEU A 22 -4.82 11.25 -7.89
N ARG A 23 -3.89 10.47 -8.44
CA ARG A 23 -3.99 9.91 -9.80
C ARG A 23 -5.22 9.02 -9.95
N LEU A 24 -5.47 8.14 -8.98
CA LEU A 24 -6.58 7.19 -9.01
C LEU A 24 -7.93 7.89 -8.75
N ALA A 25 -7.97 8.85 -7.82
CA ALA A 25 -9.16 9.66 -7.54
C ALA A 25 -9.61 10.45 -8.77
N LEU A 26 -8.68 11.01 -9.55
CA LEU A 26 -9.00 11.68 -10.82
C LEU A 26 -9.47 10.72 -11.91
N LYS A 27 -8.92 9.49 -11.94
CA LYS A 27 -9.30 8.44 -12.90
C LYS A 27 -10.71 7.92 -12.63
N TRP A 28 -11.07 7.73 -11.37
CA TRP A 28 -12.34 7.15 -10.92
C TRP A 28 -13.32 8.18 -10.37
N HIS A 29 -13.10 9.47 -10.64
CA HIS A 29 -13.95 10.53 -10.09
C HIS A 29 -15.42 10.34 -10.55
N PRO A 30 -16.40 10.38 -9.62
CA PRO A 30 -17.80 10.09 -9.95
C PRO A 30 -18.40 11.08 -10.97
N ASP A 31 -17.88 12.31 -11.04
CA ASP A 31 -18.34 13.28 -12.05
C ASP A 31 -18.04 12.84 -13.50
N LYS A 32 -16.99 12.04 -13.72
CA LYS A 32 -16.65 11.51 -15.05
C LYS A 32 -17.34 10.18 -15.37
N HIS A 33 -17.91 9.54 -14.36
CA HIS A 33 -18.45 8.17 -14.41
C HIS A 33 -19.82 8.10 -13.72
N LYS A 34 -20.71 9.05 -14.03
CA LYS A 34 -22.01 9.23 -13.36
C LYS A 34 -22.98 8.06 -13.51
N GLU A 35 -22.75 7.20 -14.51
CA GLU A 35 -23.61 6.06 -14.85
C GLU A 35 -22.95 4.71 -14.54
N ASP A 36 -21.77 4.72 -13.92
CA ASP A 36 -20.99 3.52 -13.61
C ASP A 36 -20.87 3.31 -12.10
N ASP A 37 -21.71 2.42 -11.56
CA ASP A 37 -21.66 1.98 -10.17
C ASP A 37 -20.29 1.39 -9.79
N THR A 38 -19.55 0.83 -10.76
CA THR A 38 -18.22 0.27 -10.51
C THR A 38 -17.17 1.35 -10.24
N ALA A 39 -17.31 2.53 -10.88
CA ALA A 39 -16.43 3.66 -10.62
C ALA A 39 -16.64 4.22 -9.21
N THR A 40 -17.90 4.27 -8.74
CA THR A 40 -18.23 4.68 -7.37
C THR A 40 -17.66 3.70 -6.35
N ALA A 41 -17.83 2.39 -6.57
CA ALA A 41 -17.25 1.36 -5.72
C ALA A 41 -15.72 1.46 -5.66
N LYS A 42 -15.06 1.63 -6.82
CA LYS A 42 -13.60 1.80 -6.90
C LYS A 42 -13.12 3.06 -6.18
N PHE A 43 -13.81 4.18 -6.38
CA PHE A 43 -13.48 5.43 -5.71
C PHE A 43 -13.59 5.30 -4.19
N GLN A 44 -14.59 4.58 -3.70
CA GLN A 44 -14.76 4.32 -2.29
C GLN A 44 -13.61 3.45 -1.74
N GLU A 45 -13.26 2.36 -2.42
CA GLU A 45 -12.11 1.52 -2.04
C GLU A 45 -10.80 2.33 -1.97
N ILE A 46 -10.57 3.21 -2.96
CA ILE A 46 -9.39 4.10 -3.02
C ILE A 46 -9.35 5.07 -1.85
N ASN A 47 -10.50 5.65 -1.50
CA ASN A 47 -10.62 6.61 -0.40
C ASN A 47 -10.42 5.95 0.97
N GLU A 48 -10.98 4.75 1.18
CA GLU A 48 -10.75 3.96 2.38
C GLU A 48 -9.27 3.58 2.54
N ALA A 49 -8.66 3.08 1.46
CA ALA A 49 -7.25 2.74 1.44
C ALA A 49 -6.36 3.93 1.81
N TYR A 50 -6.63 5.11 1.24
CA TYR A 50 -5.88 6.32 1.58
C TYR A 50 -6.11 6.76 3.02
N THR A 51 -7.33 6.67 3.55
CA THR A 51 -7.65 7.06 4.93
C THR A 51 -6.86 6.24 5.96
N VAL A 52 -6.59 4.97 5.66
CA VAL A 52 -5.81 4.08 6.52
C VAL A 52 -4.32 4.29 6.29
N LEU A 53 -3.86 4.33 5.04
CA LEU A 53 -2.43 4.38 4.71
C LEU A 53 -1.78 5.76 4.86
N SER A 54 -2.56 6.85 4.85
CA SER A 54 -2.05 8.22 5.03
C SER A 54 -1.77 8.60 6.49
N ASP A 55 -2.39 7.90 7.44
CA ASP A 55 -2.17 8.11 8.87
C ASP A 55 -1.20 7.04 9.39
N ARG A 56 -0.06 7.47 9.94
CA ARG A 56 0.96 6.53 10.42
C ARG A 56 0.50 5.59 11.52
N VAL A 57 -0.42 6.02 12.38
CA VAL A 57 -0.97 5.18 13.47
C VAL A 57 -1.93 4.16 12.88
N LYS A 58 -2.83 4.58 11.98
CA LYS A 58 -3.76 3.66 11.30
C LYS A 58 -3.05 2.69 10.35
N ARG A 59 -2.00 3.15 9.66
CA ARG A 59 -1.16 2.32 8.81
C ARG A 59 -0.46 1.25 9.64
N LEU A 60 0.12 1.63 10.78
CA LEU A 60 0.74 0.68 11.70
C LEU A 60 -0.27 -0.33 12.24
N ASP A 61 -1.45 0.12 12.67
CA ASP A 61 -2.52 -0.75 13.14
C ASP A 61 -2.99 -1.71 12.04
N TYR A 62 -3.15 -1.21 10.80
CA TYR A 62 -3.47 -2.01 9.62
C TYR A 62 -2.38 -3.01 9.27
N ASP A 63 -1.12 -2.63 9.35
CA ASP A 63 0.02 -3.53 9.08
C ASP A 63 0.12 -4.62 10.16
N ILE A 64 -0.15 -4.27 11.43
CA ILE A 64 -0.17 -5.20 12.56
C ILE A 64 -1.38 -6.15 12.46
N MET A 65 -2.59 -5.62 12.29
CA MET A 65 -3.83 -6.41 12.10
C MET A 65 -3.77 -7.25 10.83
N GLY A 66 -3.27 -6.69 9.74
CA GLY A 66 -2.99 -7.41 8.49
C GLY A 66 -1.95 -8.51 8.69
N ASN A 67 -1.00 -8.33 9.63
CA ASN A 67 -0.08 -9.38 10.06
C ASN A 67 -0.77 -10.52 10.85
N TYR A 68 -1.86 -10.25 11.55
CA TYR A 68 -2.64 -11.29 12.23
C TYR A 68 -3.50 -12.12 11.25
N ASP A 69 -3.85 -11.55 10.10
CA ASP A 69 -4.47 -12.26 8.96
C ASP A 69 -3.46 -13.16 8.19
N VAL A 70 -2.15 -13.09 8.53
CA VAL A 70 -1.08 -13.84 7.86
C VAL A 70 -1.13 -15.35 8.06
N GLN A 71 -2.12 -15.86 8.79
CA GLN A 71 -2.44 -17.29 8.77
C GLN A 71 -2.89 -17.78 7.37
N GLN A 72 -3.07 -16.87 6.39
CA GLN A 72 -3.46 -17.19 5.00
C GLN A 72 -2.39 -16.96 3.92
N TYR A 73 -1.14 -16.57 4.24
CA TYR A 73 -0.08 -16.39 3.21
C TYR A 73 0.92 -17.54 3.17
N THR A 74 1.39 -17.87 1.97
CA THR A 74 2.52 -18.79 1.81
C THR A 74 3.83 -18.11 2.24
N LEU A 75 4.83 -18.91 2.65
CA LEU A 75 6.15 -18.41 3.05
C LEU A 75 6.80 -17.53 1.96
N ALA A 76 6.53 -17.82 0.68
CA ALA A 76 7.02 -17.04 -0.45
C ALA A 76 6.39 -15.63 -0.52
N GLU A 77 5.09 -15.51 -0.26
CA GLU A 77 4.39 -14.22 -0.25
C GLU A 77 4.79 -13.38 0.96
N TYR A 78 4.96 -14.01 2.13
CA TYR A 78 5.47 -13.35 3.33
C TYR A 78 6.90 -12.81 3.10
N LEU A 79 7.80 -13.63 2.56
CA LEU A 79 9.16 -13.23 2.24
C LEU A 79 9.21 -12.14 1.16
N SER A 80 8.28 -12.16 0.19
CA SER A 80 8.18 -11.09 -0.81
C SER A 80 7.67 -9.78 -0.21
N ARG A 81 6.78 -9.84 0.79
CA ARG A 81 6.21 -8.68 1.48
C ARG A 81 7.19 -8.03 2.47
N PHE A 82 8.04 -8.82 3.11
CA PHE A 82 8.99 -8.35 4.14
C PHE A 82 10.46 -8.43 3.74
N LYS A 83 10.76 -8.58 2.44
CA LYS A 83 12.11 -8.74 1.90
C LYS A 83 13.09 -7.64 2.35
N GLY A 84 12.59 -6.41 2.52
CA GLY A 84 13.39 -5.28 3.03
C GLY A 84 13.64 -5.29 4.54
N MET A 85 12.79 -5.97 5.32
CA MET A 85 12.86 -6.00 6.78
C MET A 85 13.64 -7.22 7.31
N ILE A 86 13.68 -8.32 6.56
CA ILE A 86 14.37 -9.56 6.95
C ILE A 86 15.86 -9.57 6.54
N LEU A 87 16.26 -8.81 5.52
CA LEU A 87 17.61 -8.87 4.95
C LEU A 87 18.69 -8.04 5.68
N THR A 88 18.44 -7.56 6.89
CA THR A 88 19.47 -6.85 7.68
C THR A 88 20.18 -7.73 8.70
N CYS A 89 19.75 -8.98 8.90
CA CYS A 89 20.25 -9.78 10.02
C CYS A 89 21.30 -10.85 9.67
N ASN A 90 21.76 -10.95 8.42
CA ASN A 90 22.83 -11.89 8.05
C ASN A 90 24.01 -11.22 7.32
N GLY A 91 24.64 -10.23 7.98
CA GLY A 91 26.08 -9.96 7.86
C GLY A 91 26.64 -9.32 6.58
N LEU A 92 27.34 -8.20 6.78
CA LEU A 92 28.37 -7.56 5.93
C LEU A 92 27.90 -6.61 4.81
N GLY A 93 28.24 -5.32 4.98
CA GLY A 93 28.84 -4.55 3.88
C GLY A 93 28.08 -3.32 3.40
N ILE A 94 28.58 -2.17 3.86
CA ILE A 94 28.43 -0.84 3.28
C ILE A 94 28.63 -0.89 1.75
N GLY A 95 27.78 -0.21 0.97
CA GLY A 95 28.11 0.16 -0.40
C GLY A 95 26.93 0.33 -1.34
N ASN A 96 26.36 1.55 -1.40
CA ASN A 96 26.10 2.28 -2.65
C ASN A 96 25.42 3.61 -2.32
N VAL A 97 26.24 4.65 -2.20
CA VAL A 97 25.81 6.04 -2.40
C VAL A 97 25.97 6.32 -3.90
N PRO A 98 24.91 6.65 -4.64
CA PRO A 98 25.04 6.99 -6.06
C PRO A 98 25.58 8.43 -6.23
N PRO A 99 26.17 8.76 -7.40
CA PRO A 99 27.06 9.92 -7.60
C PRO A 99 26.40 11.29 -7.46
#